data_AF-A0A1Y2TZX1-F1
#
_entry.id   AF-A0A1Y2TZX1-F1
#
_cell.length_a   1.000
_cell.length_b   1.000
_cell.length_c   1.000
_cell.angle_alpha   90.00
_cell.angle_beta   90.00
_cell.angle_gamma   90.00
#
_symmetry.space_group_name_H-M   'P 1'
#
loop_
_entity.id
_entity.type
_entity.pdbx_description
1 polymer ?
#
loop_
_entity_poly.entity_id
_entity_poly.type
_entity_poly.pdbx_seq_one_letter_code
_entity_poly.pdbx_strand_id
1 'polypeptide(L)'
;MRLINCSTLQMKEFFEDELPTYAILSHTWDEEEVSYQDFHNESLREDKLGFKKIKEFCVKAAESRCEWGWVDTCCIDKTSSSELSEAINSMFRWYEMSMYCLAYLSDVESSSVLEDESPDFRTSRWFRRGWTLQELLAPRRVVFYNKSWSQIGTRDSLCEIICDITNIPIECLEEGVFRDVQDILPSIPFAQRISWASNRKTSRKEDGAYCLLGLLNVNMPLLYGEGDRAFVRLQEEFIRRTYDHTVLAWGFGLPFSHLFAAAAVPYQSSLLPFTSLSCLARSPMAFVEWNADILTTTQGNHYLLTNLGIYIELPIISFIENGKDYGLALLDCGIMDKNPPEIMALPLELVRRKESTVLAYRAQGIVPFLVAMYAGQSVPKLPVYLSTTISDPPNFEFSARIRLRHLIQIGYYVADFFPPCNAFLLDYTLGILDKFNCRRLFRFCHPNYKTILLLIEPTSGSLDQSAEFTEMKIAITASNISSWQHILQPGFEKIDFERLYKSLVWVPKGHLKRIGQSRPIGPAFAAIRGWQNCEWQGSIKLDDIEIENLG
;
A
#
# COMPACT_ATOMS: atom_id res chain seq x y z
N MET A 1 -14.28 -33.17 -3.00
CA MET A 1 -15.32 -32.12 -3.01
C MET A 1 -16.67 -32.73 -2.64
N ARG A 2 -17.50 -32.08 -1.81
CA ARG A 2 -18.86 -32.55 -1.51
C ARG A 2 -19.90 -31.78 -2.32
N LEU A 3 -20.92 -32.49 -2.80
CA LEU A 3 -22.02 -31.93 -3.59
C LEU A 3 -23.36 -32.34 -2.99
N ILE A 4 -24.36 -31.48 -3.16
CA ILE A 4 -25.75 -31.71 -2.77
C ILE A 4 -26.50 -32.24 -3.99
N ASN A 5 -27.23 -33.35 -3.85
CA ASN A 5 -28.18 -33.76 -4.88
C ASN A 5 -29.38 -32.82 -4.85
N CYS A 6 -29.64 -32.13 -5.95
CA CYS A 6 -30.66 -31.08 -6.01
C CYS A 6 -32.10 -31.61 -5.87
N SER A 7 -32.33 -32.91 -6.08
CA SER A 7 -33.66 -33.52 -5.92
C SER A 7 -33.89 -34.04 -4.52
N THR A 8 -32.88 -34.65 -3.89
CA THR A 8 -33.04 -35.31 -2.58
C THR A 8 -32.50 -34.49 -1.41
N LEU A 9 -31.74 -33.42 -1.68
CA LEU A 9 -31.02 -32.61 -0.68
C LEU A 9 -30.07 -33.45 0.21
N GLN A 10 -29.58 -34.58 -0.32
CA GLN A 10 -28.55 -35.39 0.31
C GLN A 10 -27.17 -35.00 -0.20
N MET A 11 -26.17 -35.08 0.68
CA MET A 11 -24.78 -34.75 0.33
C MET A 11 -24.01 -36.02 -0.04
N LYS A 12 -23.14 -35.91 -1.06
CA LYS A 12 -22.21 -36.97 -1.44
C LYS A 12 -20.83 -36.38 -1.72
N GLU A 13 -19.79 -37.11 -1.34
CA GLU A 13 -18.41 -36.77 -1.64
C GLU A 13 -17.97 -37.38 -2.97
N PHE A 14 -17.19 -36.60 -3.73
CA PHE A 14 -16.63 -36.96 -5.01
C PHE A 14 -15.15 -36.59 -5.06
N PHE A 15 -14.37 -37.49 -5.68
CA PHE A 15 -13.02 -37.20 -6.12
C PHE A 15 -13.06 -36.45 -7.46
N GLU A 16 -11.99 -35.72 -7.77
CA GLU A 16 -11.95 -34.83 -8.92
C GLU A 16 -12.19 -35.55 -10.26
N ASP A 17 -11.58 -36.73 -10.43
CA ASP A 17 -11.72 -37.58 -11.62
C ASP A 17 -13.15 -38.14 -11.81
N GLU A 18 -14.00 -38.03 -10.78
CA GLU A 18 -15.36 -38.56 -10.74
C GLU A 18 -16.42 -37.46 -10.57
N LEU A 19 -16.03 -36.18 -10.75
CA LEU A 19 -16.95 -35.06 -10.57
C LEU A 19 -18.10 -35.13 -11.60
N PRO A 20 -19.36 -35.16 -11.15
CA PRO A 20 -20.50 -35.07 -12.06
C PRO A 20 -20.65 -33.64 -12.57
N THR A 21 -21.55 -33.41 -13.52
CA THR A 21 -21.98 -32.04 -13.84
C THR A 21 -22.71 -31.43 -12.65
N TYR A 22 -22.29 -30.24 -12.22
CA TYR A 22 -22.90 -29.52 -11.10
C TYR A 22 -23.07 -28.02 -11.39
N ALA A 23 -24.03 -27.42 -10.69
CA ALA A 23 -24.14 -25.97 -10.55
C ALA A 23 -23.45 -25.53 -9.25
N ILE A 24 -22.95 -24.30 -9.21
CA ILE A 24 -22.30 -23.71 -8.04
C ILE A 24 -23.02 -22.44 -7.62
N LEU A 25 -23.25 -22.26 -6.32
CA LEU A 25 -23.87 -21.05 -5.79
C LEU A 25 -22.81 -19.97 -5.57
N SER A 26 -23.07 -18.77 -6.06
CA SER A 26 -22.34 -17.55 -5.70
C SER A 26 -23.28 -16.63 -4.93
N HIS A 27 -22.87 -16.19 -3.74
CA HIS A 27 -23.70 -15.32 -2.90
C HIS A 27 -22.87 -14.55 -1.87
N THR A 28 -23.45 -13.49 -1.32
CA THR A 28 -22.93 -12.87 -0.10
C THR A 28 -23.58 -13.52 1.11
N TRP A 29 -22.77 -14.04 2.05
CA TRP A 29 -23.29 -14.65 3.27
C TRP A 29 -24.19 -13.66 4.02
N ASP A 30 -25.34 -14.15 4.46
CA ASP A 30 -26.31 -13.39 5.23
C ASP A 30 -26.47 -14.00 6.64
N GLU A 31 -27.46 -13.54 7.40
CA GLU A 31 -27.83 -14.17 8.65
C GLU A 31 -28.38 -15.60 8.41
N GLU A 32 -28.15 -16.49 9.39
CA GLU A 32 -28.67 -17.87 9.37
C GLU A 32 -28.20 -18.75 8.18
N GLU A 33 -26.96 -18.59 7.73
CA GLU A 33 -26.35 -19.56 6.81
C GLU A 33 -26.31 -20.97 7.42
N VAL A 34 -26.44 -21.97 6.55
CA VAL A 34 -26.37 -23.39 6.93
C VAL A 34 -24.92 -23.83 6.88
N SER A 35 -24.35 -24.22 8.01
CA SER A 35 -23.03 -24.86 8.06
C SER A 35 -23.10 -26.33 7.62
N TYR A 36 -21.94 -26.96 7.42
CA TYR A 36 -21.85 -28.40 7.18
C TYR A 36 -22.53 -29.21 8.30
N GLN A 37 -22.33 -28.81 9.56
CA GLN A 37 -22.91 -29.46 10.74
C GLN A 37 -24.43 -29.31 10.78
N ASP A 38 -24.93 -28.10 10.50
CA ASP A 38 -26.38 -27.85 10.44
C ASP A 38 -27.03 -28.69 9.34
N PHE A 39 -26.37 -28.84 8.19
CA PHE A 39 -26.92 -29.54 7.03
C PHE A 39 -27.25 -31.00 7.33
N HIS A 40 -26.51 -31.64 8.24
CA HIS A 40 -26.73 -33.02 8.67
C HIS A 40 -27.79 -33.16 9.78
N ASN A 41 -28.26 -32.05 10.34
CA ASN A 41 -29.30 -32.03 11.35
C ASN A 41 -30.58 -31.42 10.78
N GLU A 42 -31.51 -32.27 10.36
CA GLU A 42 -32.75 -31.85 9.70
C GLU A 42 -33.55 -30.83 10.51
N SER A 43 -33.65 -30.99 11.83
CA SER A 43 -34.40 -30.04 12.66
C SER A 43 -33.71 -28.68 12.79
N LEU A 44 -32.38 -28.62 12.70
CA LEU A 44 -31.64 -27.35 12.77
C LEU A 44 -31.64 -26.59 11.45
N ARG A 45 -31.61 -27.30 10.31
CA ARG A 45 -31.53 -26.64 9.00
C ARG A 45 -32.88 -26.13 8.49
N GLU A 46 -33.99 -26.81 8.78
CA GLU A 46 -35.29 -26.49 8.18
C GLU A 46 -35.79 -25.08 8.53
N ASP A 47 -35.46 -24.59 9.73
CA ASP A 47 -35.89 -23.26 10.19
C ASP A 47 -35.00 -22.12 9.66
N LYS A 48 -33.79 -22.41 9.15
CA LYS A 48 -32.83 -21.39 8.73
C LYS A 48 -33.19 -20.77 7.38
N LEU A 49 -33.10 -19.45 7.28
CA LEU A 49 -33.26 -18.74 6.01
C LEU A 49 -32.24 -19.20 4.95
N GLY A 50 -31.00 -19.50 5.36
CA GLY A 50 -29.97 -20.05 4.47
C GLY A 50 -30.38 -21.38 3.82
N PHE A 51 -31.20 -22.20 4.49
CA PHE A 51 -31.64 -23.47 3.91
C PHE A 51 -32.72 -23.28 2.84
N LYS A 52 -33.63 -22.33 3.02
CA LYS A 52 -34.60 -21.94 1.99
C LYS A 52 -33.89 -21.49 0.71
N LYS A 53 -32.83 -20.67 0.86
CA LYS A 53 -31.96 -20.26 -0.25
C LYS A 53 -31.30 -21.47 -0.93
N ILE A 54 -30.81 -22.47 -0.17
CA ILE A 54 -30.23 -23.70 -0.74
C ILE A 54 -31.28 -24.52 -1.50
N LYS A 55 -32.53 -24.61 -1.01
CA LYS A 55 -33.62 -25.29 -1.71
C LYS A 55 -33.91 -24.62 -3.06
N GLU A 56 -34.08 -23.30 -3.08
CA GLU A 56 -34.31 -22.55 -4.31
C GLU A 56 -33.12 -22.67 -5.28
N PHE A 57 -31.88 -22.60 -4.78
CA PHE A 57 -30.69 -22.87 -5.57
C PHE A 57 -30.74 -24.25 -6.24
N CYS A 58 -31.13 -25.29 -5.51
CA CYS A 58 -31.27 -26.64 -6.05
C CYS A 58 -32.35 -26.72 -7.13
N VAL A 59 -33.48 -26.01 -6.97
CA VAL A 59 -34.50 -25.90 -8.02
C VAL A 59 -33.91 -25.26 -9.28
N LYS A 60 -33.20 -24.13 -9.15
CA LYS A 60 -32.56 -23.45 -10.29
C LYS A 60 -31.45 -24.26 -10.95
N ALA A 61 -30.68 -25.01 -10.17
CA ALA A 61 -29.69 -25.96 -10.68
C ALA A 61 -30.35 -27.07 -11.51
N ALA A 62 -31.46 -27.65 -11.01
CA ALA A 62 -32.21 -28.69 -11.71
C ALA A 62 -32.87 -28.15 -13.00
N GLU A 63 -33.44 -26.94 -12.99
CA GLU A 63 -33.92 -26.24 -14.20
C GLU A 63 -32.80 -26.09 -15.25
N SER A 64 -31.56 -25.90 -14.79
CA SER A 64 -30.35 -25.81 -15.62
C SER A 64 -29.73 -27.17 -15.97
N ARG A 65 -30.44 -28.28 -15.72
CA ARG A 65 -30.02 -29.67 -15.96
C ARG A 65 -28.80 -30.12 -15.16
N CYS A 66 -28.55 -29.49 -14.01
CA CYS A 66 -27.53 -29.94 -13.05
C CYS A 66 -28.22 -30.76 -11.95
N GLU A 67 -27.88 -32.05 -11.85
CA GLU A 67 -28.38 -32.90 -10.76
C GLU A 67 -27.73 -32.55 -9.41
N TRP A 68 -26.51 -32.01 -9.47
CA TRP A 68 -25.69 -31.71 -8.31
C TRP A 68 -25.48 -30.20 -8.14
N GLY A 69 -25.41 -29.76 -6.90
CA GLY A 69 -25.18 -28.37 -6.51
C GLY A 69 -24.05 -28.26 -5.49
N TRP A 70 -23.24 -27.20 -5.57
CA TRP A 70 -22.23 -26.88 -4.56
C TRP A 70 -22.53 -25.54 -3.90
N VAL A 71 -22.38 -25.50 -2.58
CA VAL A 71 -22.57 -24.31 -1.74
C VAL A 71 -21.47 -24.26 -0.68
N ASP A 72 -20.66 -23.21 -0.69
CA ASP A 72 -19.47 -23.05 0.17
C ASP A 72 -19.79 -23.08 1.68
N THR A 73 -21.00 -22.68 2.07
CA THR A 73 -21.41 -22.62 3.48
C THR A 73 -21.57 -24.00 4.10
N CYS A 74 -22.08 -24.97 3.36
CA CYS A 74 -22.38 -26.31 3.87
C CYS A 74 -21.60 -27.45 3.19
N CYS A 75 -21.05 -27.26 1.99
CA CYS A 75 -20.27 -28.30 1.30
C CYS A 75 -18.82 -28.39 1.79
N ILE A 76 -18.35 -27.39 2.52
CA ILE A 76 -17.03 -27.35 3.17
C ILE A 76 -17.23 -27.49 4.69
N ASP A 77 -16.56 -28.46 5.30
CA ASP A 77 -16.43 -28.51 6.75
C ASP A 77 -15.35 -27.52 7.22
N LYS A 78 -15.80 -26.31 7.56
CA LYS A 78 -14.93 -25.22 8.05
C LYS A 78 -14.30 -25.51 9.42
N THR A 79 -14.70 -26.58 10.11
CA THR A 79 -14.06 -27.02 11.36
C THR A 79 -12.80 -27.84 11.13
N SER A 80 -12.64 -28.40 9.92
CA SER A 80 -11.44 -29.09 9.46
C SER A 80 -10.50 -28.11 8.76
N SER A 81 -9.37 -27.76 9.41
CA SER A 81 -8.40 -26.81 8.85
C SER A 81 -7.74 -27.32 7.56
N SER A 82 -7.51 -28.63 7.46
CA SER A 82 -6.97 -29.26 6.26
C SER A 82 -7.95 -29.16 5.09
N GLU A 83 -9.23 -29.44 5.34
CA GLU A 83 -10.26 -29.35 4.30
C GLU A 83 -10.50 -27.91 3.88
N LEU A 84 -10.58 -26.97 4.83
CA LEU A 84 -10.70 -25.55 4.52
C LEU A 84 -9.54 -25.06 3.66
N SER A 85 -8.32 -25.51 3.96
CA SER A 85 -7.12 -25.17 3.18
C SER A 85 -7.16 -25.74 1.77
N GLU A 86 -7.57 -27.00 1.62
CA GLU A 86 -7.77 -27.63 0.31
C GLU A 86 -8.85 -26.91 -0.50
N ALA A 87 -9.99 -26.62 0.13
CA ALA A 87 -11.12 -25.97 -0.51
C ALA A 87 -10.79 -24.58 -1.03
N ILE A 88 -10.14 -23.73 -0.23
CA ILE A 88 -9.74 -22.38 -0.66
C ILE A 88 -8.71 -22.42 -1.79
N ASN A 89 -7.74 -23.33 -1.74
CA ASN A 89 -6.76 -23.49 -2.83
C ASN A 89 -7.39 -24.06 -4.12
N SER A 90 -8.53 -24.74 -4.00
CA SER A 90 -9.24 -25.38 -5.14
C SER A 90 -10.44 -24.56 -5.63
N MET A 91 -10.88 -23.54 -4.90
CA MET A 91 -12.17 -22.88 -5.10
C MET A 91 -12.32 -22.30 -6.50
N PHE A 92 -11.29 -21.62 -7.01
CA PHE A 92 -11.30 -21.07 -8.37
C PHE A 92 -11.54 -22.17 -9.41
N ARG A 93 -10.84 -23.30 -9.30
CA ARG A 93 -11.00 -24.46 -10.18
C ARG A 93 -12.40 -25.07 -10.05
N TRP A 94 -12.97 -25.14 -8.84
CA TRP A 94 -14.34 -25.61 -8.65
C TRP A 94 -15.38 -24.66 -9.27
N TYR A 95 -15.15 -23.35 -9.26
CA TYR A 95 -16.00 -22.40 -9.99
C TYR A 95 -15.82 -22.55 -11.51
N GLU A 96 -14.60 -22.71 -11.98
CA GLU A 96 -14.28 -22.94 -13.41
C GLU A 96 -14.91 -24.21 -13.98
N MET A 97 -14.83 -25.33 -13.24
CA MET A 97 -15.39 -26.61 -13.66
C MET A 97 -16.91 -26.70 -13.53
N SER A 98 -17.55 -25.73 -12.88
CA SER A 98 -19.01 -25.71 -12.76
C SER A 98 -19.68 -25.49 -14.12
N MET A 99 -20.82 -26.14 -14.34
CA MET A 99 -21.60 -25.94 -15.57
C MET A 99 -22.29 -24.57 -15.55
N TYR A 100 -22.79 -24.17 -14.38
CA TYR A 100 -23.39 -22.86 -14.13
C TYR A 100 -22.98 -22.36 -12.75
N CYS A 101 -22.55 -21.11 -12.68
CA CYS A 101 -22.51 -20.33 -11.46
C CYS A 101 -23.81 -19.54 -11.35
N LEU A 102 -24.63 -19.84 -10.34
CA LEU A 102 -25.87 -19.13 -10.07
C LEU A 102 -25.57 -18.07 -9.01
N ALA A 103 -25.49 -16.80 -9.43
CA ALA A 103 -25.20 -15.67 -8.56
C ALA A 103 -26.50 -15.11 -7.96
N TYR A 104 -26.72 -15.35 -6.67
CA TYR A 104 -27.89 -14.88 -5.94
C TYR A 104 -27.58 -13.57 -5.21
N LEU A 105 -28.28 -12.49 -5.60
CA LEU A 105 -28.11 -11.15 -5.06
C LEU A 105 -29.28 -10.84 -4.12
N SER A 106 -29.07 -11.01 -2.82
CA SER A 106 -30.13 -10.85 -1.80
C SER A 106 -30.59 -9.40 -1.61
N ASP A 107 -29.86 -8.43 -2.16
CA ASP A 107 -30.09 -6.99 -2.04
C ASP A 107 -30.55 -6.32 -3.34
N VAL A 108 -30.89 -7.11 -4.36
CA VAL A 108 -31.45 -6.63 -5.63
C VAL A 108 -32.91 -7.06 -5.73
N GLU A 109 -33.78 -6.12 -6.04
CA GLU A 109 -35.21 -6.36 -6.28
C GLU A 109 -35.54 -6.38 -7.79
N SER A 110 -34.81 -5.60 -8.58
CA SER A 110 -34.98 -5.49 -10.03
C SER A 110 -34.85 -6.86 -10.72
N SER A 111 -35.68 -7.10 -11.74
CA SER A 111 -35.67 -8.34 -12.55
C SER A 111 -35.16 -8.13 -13.98
N SER A 112 -34.88 -6.89 -14.36
CA SER A 112 -34.22 -6.52 -15.62
C SER A 112 -33.28 -5.36 -15.34
N VAL A 113 -32.11 -5.36 -15.98
CA VAL A 113 -31.16 -4.24 -15.91
C VAL A 113 -31.27 -3.41 -17.19
N LEU A 114 -31.76 -2.18 -17.06
CA LEU A 114 -31.59 -1.13 -18.07
C LEU A 114 -30.71 -0.05 -17.43
N GLU A 115 -29.82 0.58 -18.21
CA GLU A 115 -28.75 1.46 -17.69
C GLU A 115 -29.23 2.53 -16.69
N ASP A 116 -30.45 3.04 -16.86
CA ASP A 116 -31.07 4.08 -16.01
C ASP A 116 -32.08 3.56 -14.96
N GLU A 117 -32.47 2.28 -14.98
CA GLU A 117 -33.62 1.77 -14.19
C GLU A 117 -33.26 0.84 -13.02
N SER A 118 -31.97 0.51 -12.80
CA SER A 118 -31.58 -0.54 -11.83
C SER A 118 -30.38 -0.17 -10.94
N PRO A 119 -30.50 0.89 -10.12
CA PRO A 119 -29.40 1.34 -9.24
C PRO A 119 -29.02 0.29 -8.18
N ASP A 120 -29.94 -0.61 -7.82
CA ASP A 120 -29.73 -1.68 -6.85
C ASP A 120 -28.72 -2.73 -7.35
N PHE A 121 -28.77 -3.11 -8.63
CA PHE A 121 -27.77 -4.01 -9.22
C PHE A 121 -26.35 -3.42 -9.17
N ARG A 122 -26.19 -2.17 -9.62
CA ARG A 122 -24.89 -1.46 -9.63
C ARG A 122 -24.29 -1.29 -8.24
N THR A 123 -25.13 -1.18 -7.22
CA THR A 123 -24.70 -0.95 -5.83
C THR A 123 -24.70 -2.20 -4.97
N SER A 124 -25.07 -3.36 -5.52
CA SER A 124 -25.14 -4.62 -4.80
C SER A 124 -23.85 -4.95 -4.07
N ARG A 125 -23.99 -5.46 -2.85
CA ARG A 125 -22.88 -5.95 -2.02
C ARG A 125 -22.10 -7.06 -2.70
N TRP A 126 -22.72 -7.79 -3.64
CA TRP A 126 -22.06 -8.86 -4.38
C TRP A 126 -20.83 -8.34 -5.14
N PHE A 127 -20.89 -7.19 -5.81
CA PHE A 127 -19.73 -6.60 -6.49
C PHE A 127 -18.64 -6.08 -5.54
N ARG A 128 -18.97 -5.89 -4.27
CA ARG A 128 -18.05 -5.41 -3.22
C ARG A 128 -17.50 -6.51 -2.33
N ARG A 129 -17.88 -7.78 -2.53
CA ARG A 129 -17.35 -8.91 -1.74
C ARG A 129 -16.06 -9.42 -2.37
N GLY A 130 -15.04 -9.72 -1.55
CA GLY A 130 -13.74 -10.18 -2.06
C GLY A 130 -13.81 -11.49 -2.85
N TRP A 131 -14.52 -12.49 -2.30
CA TRP A 131 -14.63 -13.83 -2.87
C TRP A 131 -15.38 -13.88 -4.20
N THR A 132 -16.38 -13.01 -4.40
CA THR A 132 -17.19 -13.01 -5.62
C THR A 132 -16.42 -12.59 -6.88
N LEU A 133 -15.16 -12.12 -6.77
CA LEU A 133 -14.33 -11.81 -7.93
C LEU A 133 -13.98 -13.08 -8.72
N GLN A 134 -13.50 -14.11 -8.02
CA GLN A 134 -13.24 -15.39 -8.67
C GLN A 134 -14.55 -16.09 -9.08
N GLU A 135 -15.64 -15.88 -8.34
CA GLU A 135 -16.96 -16.43 -8.68
C GLU A 135 -17.56 -15.77 -9.93
N LEU A 136 -17.15 -14.53 -10.24
CA LEU A 136 -17.48 -13.82 -11.47
C LEU A 136 -16.64 -14.32 -12.65
N LEU A 137 -15.33 -14.49 -12.45
CA LEU A 137 -14.36 -14.70 -13.52
C LEU A 137 -14.16 -16.18 -13.88
N ALA A 138 -14.02 -17.04 -12.87
CA ALA A 138 -13.63 -18.44 -13.08
C ALA A 138 -14.68 -19.26 -13.86
N PRO A 139 -15.99 -19.19 -13.55
CA PRO A 139 -16.98 -19.98 -14.26
C PRO A 139 -17.11 -19.56 -15.72
N ARG A 140 -17.40 -20.53 -16.59
CA ARG A 140 -17.75 -20.26 -17.99
C ARG A 140 -19.07 -19.52 -18.12
N ARG A 141 -20.04 -19.86 -17.26
CA ARG A 141 -21.40 -19.29 -17.28
C ARG A 141 -21.79 -18.80 -15.90
N VAL A 142 -22.14 -17.52 -15.81
CA VAL A 142 -22.70 -16.92 -14.59
C VAL A 142 -24.08 -16.38 -14.91
N VAL A 143 -25.09 -16.80 -14.14
CA VAL A 143 -26.47 -16.34 -14.24
C VAL A 143 -26.83 -15.59 -12.97
N PHE A 144 -27.24 -14.34 -13.10
CA PHE A 144 -27.61 -13.47 -11.99
C PHE A 144 -29.09 -13.61 -11.66
N TYR A 145 -29.40 -13.80 -10.38
CA TYR A 145 -30.73 -13.86 -9.82
C TYR A 145 -30.91 -12.81 -8.74
N ASN A 146 -32.08 -12.17 -8.72
CA ASN A 146 -32.46 -11.22 -7.68
C ASN A 146 -32.91 -11.93 -6.39
N LYS A 147 -33.32 -11.15 -5.38
CA LYS A 147 -33.80 -11.66 -4.09
C LYS A 147 -34.99 -12.63 -4.19
N SER A 148 -35.78 -12.55 -5.25
CA SER A 148 -36.94 -13.42 -5.53
C SER A 148 -36.61 -14.58 -6.47
N TRP A 149 -35.32 -14.88 -6.69
CA TRP A 149 -34.86 -15.90 -7.64
C TRP A 149 -35.39 -15.70 -9.07
N SER A 150 -35.69 -14.45 -9.43
CA SER A 150 -35.99 -14.06 -10.81
C SER A 150 -34.68 -13.77 -11.51
N GLN A 151 -34.52 -14.34 -12.71
CA GLN A 151 -33.31 -14.15 -13.51
C GLN A 151 -33.22 -12.69 -13.96
N ILE A 152 -32.08 -12.06 -13.65
CA ILE A 152 -31.74 -10.70 -14.06
C ILE A 152 -31.09 -10.73 -15.45
N GLY A 153 -30.16 -11.66 -15.65
CA GLY A 153 -29.36 -11.77 -16.87
C GLY A 153 -28.16 -12.70 -16.68
N THR A 154 -27.36 -12.85 -17.73
CA THR A 154 -26.08 -13.57 -17.71
C THR A 154 -24.91 -12.60 -17.64
N ARG A 155 -23.72 -13.06 -17.25
CA ARG A 155 -22.49 -12.23 -17.32
C ARG A 155 -22.23 -11.69 -18.73
N ASP A 156 -22.47 -12.51 -19.74
CA ASP A 156 -22.33 -12.13 -21.15
C ASP A 156 -23.29 -11.00 -21.54
N SER A 157 -24.60 -11.17 -21.26
CA SER A 157 -25.62 -10.15 -21.54
C SER A 157 -25.49 -8.87 -20.70
N LEU A 158 -24.70 -8.90 -19.61
CA LEU A 158 -24.51 -7.78 -18.68
C LEU A 158 -23.05 -7.27 -18.70
N CYS A 159 -22.25 -7.66 -19.70
CA CYS A 159 -20.81 -7.41 -19.71
C CYS A 159 -20.45 -5.92 -19.62
N GLU A 160 -21.16 -5.05 -20.34
CA GLU A 160 -20.95 -3.59 -20.31
C GLU A 160 -21.16 -3.01 -18.90
N ILE A 161 -22.29 -3.33 -18.27
CA ILE A 161 -22.62 -2.84 -16.92
C ILE A 161 -21.64 -3.42 -15.88
N ILE A 162 -21.25 -4.69 -16.02
CA ILE A 162 -20.28 -5.32 -15.12
C ILE A 162 -18.89 -4.69 -15.30
N CYS A 163 -18.48 -4.41 -16.54
CA CYS A 163 -17.25 -3.69 -16.87
C CYS A 163 -17.24 -2.33 -16.18
N ASP A 164 -18.32 -1.55 -16.30
CA ASP A 164 -18.44 -0.24 -15.63
C ASP A 164 -18.33 -0.33 -14.10
N ILE A 165 -18.91 -1.36 -13.49
CA ILE A 165 -18.91 -1.51 -12.02
C ILE A 165 -17.52 -1.94 -11.52
N THR A 166 -16.82 -2.78 -12.28
CA THR A 166 -15.67 -3.55 -11.79
C THR A 166 -14.33 -3.17 -12.42
N ASN A 167 -14.35 -2.41 -13.52
CA ASN A 167 -13.22 -2.15 -14.42
C ASN A 167 -12.56 -3.42 -14.98
N ILE A 168 -13.30 -4.54 -15.00
CA ILE A 168 -12.87 -5.77 -15.65
C ILE A 168 -13.16 -5.62 -17.16
N PRO A 169 -12.15 -5.79 -18.04
CA PRO A 169 -12.34 -5.69 -19.47
C PRO A 169 -13.39 -6.67 -19.99
N ILE A 170 -14.18 -6.25 -20.99
CA ILE A 170 -15.26 -7.05 -21.58
C ILE A 170 -14.75 -8.39 -22.10
N GLU A 171 -13.52 -8.46 -22.60
CA GLU A 171 -12.92 -9.70 -23.11
C GLU A 171 -12.74 -10.77 -22.02
N CYS A 172 -12.74 -10.37 -20.74
CA CYS A 172 -12.72 -11.29 -19.59
C CYS A 172 -14.12 -11.74 -19.14
N LEU A 173 -15.18 -11.12 -19.68
CA LEU A 173 -16.58 -11.32 -19.27
C LEU A 173 -17.39 -12.07 -20.32
N GLU A 174 -17.07 -11.91 -21.61
CA GLU A 174 -17.75 -12.57 -22.72
C GLU A 174 -17.65 -14.10 -22.68
N GLU A 175 -18.70 -14.78 -23.11
CA GLU A 175 -18.72 -16.23 -23.28
C GLU A 175 -18.01 -16.60 -24.62
N GLY A 176 -16.69 -16.74 -24.57
CA GLY A 176 -15.91 -17.18 -25.74
C GLY A 176 -16.01 -18.69 -25.98
N VAL A 177 -16.44 -19.11 -27.18
CA VAL A 177 -16.54 -20.53 -27.60
C VAL A 177 -15.20 -21.29 -27.52
N PHE A 178 -14.06 -20.58 -27.45
CA PHE A 178 -12.71 -21.15 -27.53
C PHE A 178 -11.69 -20.60 -26.51
N ARG A 179 -12.10 -19.84 -25.49
CA ARG A 179 -11.16 -19.25 -24.54
C ARG A 179 -11.68 -19.34 -23.11
N ASP A 180 -10.98 -20.07 -22.26
CA ASP A 180 -11.19 -20.01 -20.82
C ASP A 180 -10.52 -18.74 -20.28
N VAL A 181 -11.03 -18.20 -19.16
CA VAL A 181 -10.43 -17.01 -18.54
C VAL A 181 -8.94 -17.23 -18.22
N GLN A 182 -8.55 -18.48 -17.96
CA GLN A 182 -7.15 -18.88 -17.75
C GLN A 182 -6.24 -18.69 -18.99
N ASP A 183 -6.79 -18.62 -20.20
CA ASP A 183 -6.03 -18.31 -21.40
C ASP A 183 -5.70 -16.82 -21.50
N ILE A 184 -6.57 -15.97 -20.93
CA ILE A 184 -6.49 -14.52 -21.01
C ILE A 184 -5.67 -13.96 -19.85
N LEU A 185 -5.91 -14.46 -18.62
CA LEU A 185 -5.28 -13.96 -17.41
C LEU A 185 -3.75 -13.82 -17.56
N PRO A 186 -2.98 -14.80 -18.09
CA PRO A 186 -1.53 -14.68 -18.24
C PRO A 186 -1.06 -13.44 -19.01
N SER A 187 -1.86 -12.92 -19.96
CA SER A 187 -1.55 -11.69 -20.69
C SER A 187 -1.90 -10.40 -19.95
N ILE A 188 -2.70 -10.49 -18.88
CA ILE A 188 -3.12 -9.35 -18.08
C ILE A 188 -2.08 -9.11 -16.98
N PRO A 189 -1.55 -7.88 -16.84
CA PRO A 189 -0.58 -7.57 -15.80
C PRO A 189 -1.13 -7.78 -14.39
N PHE A 190 -0.25 -8.15 -13.47
CA PHE A 190 -0.54 -8.35 -12.05
C PHE A 190 -1.33 -7.17 -11.48
N ALA A 191 -0.83 -5.95 -11.65
CA ALA A 191 -1.48 -4.78 -11.07
C ALA A 191 -2.91 -4.57 -11.56
N GLN A 192 -3.20 -4.88 -12.83
CA GLN A 192 -4.56 -4.83 -13.38
C GLN A 192 -5.46 -5.88 -12.74
N ARG A 193 -5.00 -7.14 -12.61
CA ARG A 193 -5.77 -8.20 -11.93
C ARG A 193 -6.09 -7.82 -10.48
N ILE A 194 -5.11 -7.23 -9.77
CA ILE A 194 -5.29 -6.78 -8.39
C ILE A 194 -6.23 -5.58 -8.28
N SER A 195 -6.21 -4.67 -9.27
CA SER A 195 -7.10 -3.50 -9.29
C SER A 195 -8.58 -3.90 -9.24
N TRP A 196 -8.96 -5.04 -9.85
CA TRP A 196 -10.33 -5.59 -9.79
C TRP A 196 -10.78 -5.99 -8.38
N ALA A 197 -9.82 -6.19 -7.48
CA ALA A 197 -10.05 -6.51 -6.07
C ALA A 197 -9.95 -5.30 -5.14
N SER A 198 -9.47 -4.16 -5.63
CA SER A 198 -9.12 -2.97 -4.81
C SER A 198 -10.30 -2.39 -4.02
N ASN A 199 -11.50 -2.40 -4.59
CA ASN A 199 -12.73 -1.88 -3.97
C ASN A 199 -13.56 -2.96 -3.27
N ARG A 200 -13.06 -4.19 -3.19
CA ARG A 200 -13.74 -5.32 -2.56
C ARG A 200 -13.34 -5.46 -1.09
N LYS A 201 -14.28 -5.94 -0.28
CA LYS A 201 -14.16 -6.10 1.17
C LYS A 201 -14.24 -7.57 1.56
N THR A 202 -13.44 -7.93 2.55
CA THR A 202 -13.41 -9.26 3.15
C THR A 202 -13.69 -9.18 4.65
N SER A 203 -14.17 -10.28 5.23
CA SER A 203 -14.48 -10.35 6.66
C SER A 203 -13.20 -10.53 7.49
N ARG A 204 -12.31 -11.41 7.03
CA ARG A 204 -10.95 -11.56 7.57
C ARG A 204 -9.97 -10.79 6.70
N LYS A 205 -8.93 -10.22 7.32
CA LYS A 205 -7.93 -9.43 6.58
C LYS A 205 -7.19 -10.29 5.55
N GLU A 206 -6.85 -11.51 5.93
CA GLU A 206 -6.09 -12.46 5.10
C GLU A 206 -6.87 -12.91 3.87
N ASP A 207 -8.20 -12.94 3.94
CA ASP A 207 -9.05 -13.28 2.81
C ASP A 207 -8.87 -12.30 1.64
N GLY A 208 -8.40 -11.07 1.89
CA GLY A 208 -8.05 -10.12 0.83
C GLY A 208 -6.88 -10.59 -0.05
N ALA A 209 -6.10 -11.57 0.43
CA ALA A 209 -5.13 -12.31 -0.36
C ALA A 209 -5.68 -13.66 -0.81
N TYR A 210 -6.33 -14.42 0.08
CA TYR A 210 -6.76 -15.78 -0.24
C TYR A 210 -7.82 -15.86 -1.34
N CYS A 211 -8.68 -14.86 -1.48
CA CYS A 211 -9.66 -14.82 -2.58
C CYS A 211 -9.04 -14.56 -3.97
N LEU A 212 -7.73 -14.32 -4.04
CA LEU A 212 -6.98 -14.02 -5.26
C LEU A 212 -6.06 -15.17 -5.70
N LEU A 213 -5.99 -16.26 -4.94
CA LEU A 213 -5.08 -17.38 -5.21
C LEU A 213 -5.29 -17.95 -6.62
N GLY A 214 -6.54 -18.25 -6.99
CA GLY A 214 -6.86 -18.76 -8.31
C GLY A 214 -6.64 -17.76 -9.44
N LEU A 215 -7.00 -16.48 -9.21
CA LEU A 215 -6.79 -15.40 -10.18
C LEU A 215 -5.30 -15.22 -10.56
N LEU A 216 -4.42 -15.50 -9.61
CA LEU A 216 -2.96 -15.42 -9.78
C LEU A 216 -2.31 -16.77 -10.06
N ASN A 217 -3.08 -17.87 -10.10
CA ASN A 217 -2.59 -19.24 -10.22
C ASN A 217 -1.47 -19.58 -9.20
N VAL A 218 -1.73 -19.24 -7.94
CA VAL A 218 -0.83 -19.44 -6.79
C VAL A 218 -1.46 -20.39 -5.80
N ASN A 219 -0.64 -21.23 -5.18
CA ASN A 219 -1.01 -22.03 -4.02
C ASN A 219 -0.11 -21.66 -2.85
N MET A 220 -0.68 -21.49 -1.66
CA MET A 220 0.07 -21.20 -0.45
C MET A 220 -0.69 -21.66 0.81
N PRO A 221 0.01 -21.95 1.92
CA PRO A 221 -0.63 -22.29 3.19
C PRO A 221 -1.47 -21.13 3.74
N LEU A 222 -2.67 -21.44 4.23
CA LEU A 222 -3.56 -20.46 4.87
C LEU A 222 -3.20 -20.30 6.34
N LEU A 223 -2.71 -19.13 6.71
CA LEU A 223 -2.34 -18.77 8.08
C LEU A 223 -3.23 -17.64 8.58
N TYR A 224 -4.43 -17.96 9.06
CA TYR A 224 -5.30 -16.96 9.69
C TYR A 224 -4.67 -16.43 10.98
N GLY A 225 -4.59 -15.09 11.12
CA GLY A 225 -3.89 -14.39 12.19
C GLY A 225 -2.64 -13.64 11.72
N GLU A 226 -2.19 -13.82 10.47
CA GLU A 226 -1.02 -13.11 9.93
C GLU A 226 -1.34 -11.69 9.39
N GLY A 227 -2.62 -11.33 9.30
CA GLY A 227 -3.09 -10.03 8.82
C GLY A 227 -2.62 -9.72 7.40
N ASP A 228 -2.16 -8.49 7.16
CA ASP A 228 -1.79 -7.99 5.84
C ASP A 228 -0.55 -8.71 5.25
N ARG A 229 0.16 -9.51 6.05
CA ARG A 229 1.28 -10.34 5.58
C ARG A 229 0.82 -11.40 4.57
N ALA A 230 -0.44 -11.83 4.64
CA ALA A 230 -1.00 -12.77 3.66
C ALA A 230 -0.87 -12.23 2.23
N PHE A 231 -1.11 -10.93 2.03
CA PHE A 231 -1.01 -10.29 0.71
C PHE A 231 0.45 -10.09 0.25
N VAL A 232 1.37 -9.89 1.20
CA VAL A 232 2.82 -9.88 0.89
C VAL A 232 3.26 -11.26 0.41
N ARG A 233 2.88 -12.33 1.12
CA ARG A 233 3.20 -13.71 0.72
C ARG A 233 2.59 -14.09 -0.62
N LEU A 234 1.37 -13.62 -0.91
CA LEU A 234 0.74 -13.81 -2.22
C LEU A 234 1.61 -13.23 -3.35
N GLN A 235 2.12 -12.00 -3.17
CA GLN A 235 3.05 -11.39 -4.12
C GLN A 235 4.38 -12.16 -4.21
N GLU A 236 4.92 -12.62 -3.09
CA GLU A 236 6.14 -13.45 -3.08
C GLU A 236 5.97 -14.74 -3.88
N GLU A 237 4.84 -15.45 -3.70
CA GLU A 237 4.55 -16.67 -4.45
C GLU A 237 4.30 -16.40 -5.95
N PHE A 238 3.65 -15.28 -6.29
CA PHE A 238 3.46 -14.87 -7.67
C PHE A 238 4.80 -14.55 -8.35
N ILE A 239 5.66 -13.75 -7.71
CA ILE A 239 6.96 -13.33 -8.24
C ILE A 239 7.90 -14.53 -8.49
N ARG A 240 7.76 -15.63 -7.75
CA ARG A 240 8.54 -16.86 -7.99
C ARG A 240 8.28 -17.49 -9.37
N ARG A 241 7.15 -17.16 -10.01
CA ARG A 241 6.67 -17.82 -11.23
C ARG A 241 6.53 -16.86 -12.42
N THR A 242 6.71 -15.56 -12.22
CA THR A 242 6.48 -14.54 -13.26
C THR A 242 7.62 -13.53 -13.33
N TYR A 243 7.63 -12.73 -14.41
CA TYR A 243 8.55 -11.60 -14.58
C TYR A 243 7.81 -10.25 -14.58
N ASP A 244 6.63 -10.21 -13.98
CA ASP A 244 5.74 -9.06 -14.10
C ASP A 244 6.13 -7.94 -13.13
N HIS A 245 6.78 -6.90 -13.67
CA HIS A 245 7.22 -5.74 -12.90
C HIS A 245 6.07 -4.92 -12.32
N THR A 246 4.83 -5.08 -12.77
CA THR A 246 3.69 -4.33 -12.24
C THR A 246 3.37 -4.67 -10.78
N VAL A 247 3.88 -5.79 -10.25
CA VAL A 247 3.84 -6.09 -8.81
C VAL A 247 4.51 -5.01 -7.94
N LEU A 248 5.53 -4.33 -8.48
CA LEU A 248 6.27 -3.26 -7.80
C LEU A 248 5.64 -1.88 -7.99
N ALA A 249 4.61 -1.78 -8.84
CA ALA A 249 4.02 -0.52 -9.28
C ALA A 249 2.91 0.01 -8.36
N TRP A 250 2.73 -0.59 -7.18
CA TRP A 250 1.69 -0.18 -6.26
C TRP A 250 1.83 1.30 -5.85
N GLY A 251 0.69 1.96 -5.67
CA GLY A 251 0.56 3.39 -5.38
C GLY A 251 0.56 4.30 -6.61
N PHE A 252 0.81 3.77 -7.81
CA PHE A 252 0.68 4.53 -9.06
C PHE A 252 -0.72 5.16 -9.18
N GLY A 253 -0.79 6.38 -9.71
CA GLY A 253 -2.06 7.11 -9.93
C GLY A 253 -2.63 7.80 -8.68
N LEU A 254 -2.16 7.48 -7.48
CA LEU A 254 -2.71 8.07 -6.26
C LEU A 254 -2.29 9.53 -6.07
N PRO A 255 -3.22 10.42 -5.64
CA PRO A 255 -2.87 11.80 -5.38
C PRO A 255 -1.89 11.92 -4.21
N PHE A 256 -0.97 12.89 -4.30
CA PHE A 256 -0.02 13.19 -3.21
C PHE A 256 -0.70 13.42 -1.85
N SER A 257 -1.92 13.96 -1.82
CA SER A 257 -2.70 14.17 -0.58
C SER A 257 -2.97 12.86 0.19
N HIS A 258 -3.16 11.74 -0.50
CA HIS A 258 -3.36 10.42 0.13
C HIS A 258 -2.06 9.83 0.69
N LEU A 259 -0.90 10.30 0.22
CA LEU A 259 0.41 9.92 0.77
C LEU A 259 0.68 10.62 2.11
N PHE A 260 0.18 11.86 2.29
CA PHE A 260 0.41 12.68 3.49
C PHE A 260 -0.70 12.60 4.55
N ALA A 261 -1.95 12.27 4.17
CA ALA A 261 -3.01 12.02 5.15
C ALA A 261 -2.64 10.88 6.13
N ALA A 262 -1.76 9.97 5.74
CA ALA A 262 -1.19 8.91 6.58
C ALA A 262 -0.28 9.43 7.72
N ALA A 263 0.30 10.62 7.60
CA ALA A 263 1.23 11.17 8.58
C ALA A 263 0.55 12.02 9.68
N ALA A 264 -0.70 12.44 9.47
CA ALA A 264 -1.40 13.40 10.33
C ALA A 264 -2.54 12.81 11.17
N VAL A 265 -2.84 11.51 11.06
CA VAL A 265 -3.97 10.88 11.77
C VAL A 265 -3.46 9.89 12.82
N PRO A 266 -3.69 10.13 14.12
CA PRO A 266 -3.45 9.12 15.13
C PRO A 266 -4.52 8.03 14.98
N TYR A 267 -4.08 6.81 14.66
CA TYR A 267 -4.80 5.57 14.92
C TYR A 267 -6.16 5.38 14.21
N GLN A 268 -6.15 5.30 12.87
CA GLN A 268 -7.09 4.46 12.14
C GLN A 268 -6.35 3.56 11.15
N SER A 269 -6.37 2.26 11.44
CA SER A 269 -5.50 1.20 10.94
C SER A 269 -5.83 0.69 9.51
N SER A 270 -6.39 1.52 8.64
CA SER A 270 -6.82 1.12 7.29
C SER A 270 -6.34 2.02 6.15
N LEU A 271 -5.71 3.17 6.41
CA LEU A 271 -5.24 4.12 5.38
C LEU A 271 -3.70 4.16 5.21
N LEU A 272 -2.97 3.22 5.80
CA LEU A 272 -1.49 3.20 5.84
C LEU A 272 -0.78 2.31 4.78
N PRO A 273 -1.14 2.24 3.47
CA PRO A 273 -0.26 1.56 2.51
C PRO A 273 1.03 2.34 2.20
N PHE A 274 1.02 3.68 2.27
CA PHE A 274 1.98 4.51 1.52
C PHE A 274 3.18 5.06 2.29
N THR A 275 3.30 4.75 3.59
CA THR A 275 4.48 5.07 4.39
C THR A 275 5.50 3.93 4.42
N SER A 276 5.22 2.81 3.73
CA SER A 276 6.08 1.64 3.76
C SER A 276 7.31 1.79 2.87
N LEU A 277 8.50 1.54 3.44
CA LEU A 277 9.75 1.35 2.70
C LEU A 277 9.81 -0.02 1.97
N SER A 278 8.81 -0.89 2.19
CA SER A 278 8.72 -2.19 1.54
C SER A 278 8.43 -2.03 0.05
N CYS A 279 9.04 -2.86 -0.79
CA CYS A 279 8.75 -2.90 -2.21
C CYS A 279 7.41 -3.57 -2.56
N LEU A 280 6.81 -4.34 -1.66
CA LEU A 280 5.55 -5.05 -1.87
C LEU A 280 4.38 -4.37 -1.17
N ALA A 281 3.21 -4.44 -1.81
CA ALA A 281 1.97 -3.89 -1.26
C ALA A 281 1.44 -4.73 -0.10
N ARG A 282 0.53 -4.16 0.69
CA ARG A 282 -0.14 -4.83 1.83
C ARG A 282 -1.61 -5.16 1.59
N SER A 283 -2.18 -4.60 0.53
CA SER A 283 -3.58 -4.73 0.20
C SER A 283 -3.80 -4.47 -1.28
N PRO A 284 -4.81 -5.11 -1.89
CA PRO A 284 -5.26 -4.78 -3.24
C PRO A 284 -5.59 -3.30 -3.45
N MET A 285 -6.02 -2.59 -2.40
CA MET A 285 -6.34 -1.15 -2.45
C MET A 285 -5.16 -0.28 -2.93
N ALA A 286 -3.92 -0.77 -2.79
CA ALA A 286 -2.74 -0.06 -3.28
C ALA A 286 -2.66 0.03 -4.83
N PHE A 287 -3.56 -0.66 -5.55
CA PHE A 287 -3.64 -0.69 -7.01
C PHE A 287 -4.96 -0.10 -7.55
N VAL A 288 -5.71 0.65 -6.74
CA VAL A 288 -7.06 1.15 -7.10
C VAL A 288 -7.07 2.06 -8.32
N GLU A 289 -6.03 2.89 -8.51
CA GLU A 289 -5.89 3.83 -9.63
C GLU A 289 -5.12 3.22 -10.82
N TRP A 290 -5.01 1.89 -10.90
CA TRP A 290 -4.29 1.26 -12.01
C TRP A 290 -4.97 1.58 -13.35
N ASN A 291 -4.18 2.00 -14.33
CA ASN A 291 -4.67 2.26 -15.69
C ASN A 291 -4.48 1.00 -16.57
N ALA A 292 -5.55 0.56 -17.22
CA ALA A 292 -5.55 -0.55 -18.18
C ALA A 292 -4.65 -0.31 -19.41
N ASP A 293 -4.36 0.95 -19.76
CA ASP A 293 -3.46 1.30 -20.88
C ASP A 293 -1.98 0.98 -20.60
N ILE A 294 -1.63 0.62 -19.35
CA ILE A 294 -0.26 0.26 -18.98
C ILE A 294 0.00 -1.18 -19.43
N LEU A 295 0.85 -1.32 -20.45
CA LEU A 295 1.27 -2.59 -21.01
C LEU A 295 2.60 -3.03 -20.40
N THR A 296 2.83 -4.33 -20.29
CA THR A 296 4.15 -4.91 -19.99
C THR A 296 4.87 -5.27 -21.28
N THR A 297 6.20 -5.23 -21.30
CA THR A 297 6.95 -5.85 -22.39
C THR A 297 7.36 -7.27 -22.01
N THR A 298 7.61 -8.14 -23.00
CA THR A 298 7.88 -9.57 -22.76
C THR A 298 9.32 -9.85 -22.36
N GLN A 299 10.11 -8.83 -22.02
CA GLN A 299 11.54 -8.95 -21.69
C GLN A 299 11.78 -8.88 -20.17
N GLY A 300 11.28 -9.90 -19.48
CA GLY A 300 11.41 -9.99 -18.02
C GLY A 300 12.84 -10.20 -17.53
N ASN A 301 13.20 -9.56 -16.41
CA ASN A 301 14.36 -9.96 -15.61
C ASN A 301 13.92 -10.99 -14.55
N HIS A 302 14.77 -11.95 -14.24
CA HIS A 302 14.46 -12.93 -13.20
C HIS A 302 14.48 -12.28 -11.80
N TYR A 303 13.51 -12.64 -10.98
CA TYR A 303 13.48 -12.31 -9.56
C TYR A 303 14.12 -13.42 -8.73
N LEU A 304 14.81 -13.05 -7.66
CA LEU A 304 15.22 -13.99 -6.61
C LEU A 304 14.81 -13.46 -5.23
N LEU A 305 14.00 -14.22 -4.52
CA LEU A 305 13.67 -13.92 -3.12
C LEU A 305 14.83 -14.34 -2.23
N THR A 306 15.33 -13.39 -1.44
CA THR A 306 16.44 -13.60 -0.51
C THR A 306 16.09 -13.05 0.87
N ASN A 307 16.92 -13.33 1.87
CA ASN A 307 16.79 -12.72 3.19
C ASN A 307 17.06 -11.20 3.20
N LEU A 308 17.61 -10.62 2.12
CA LEU A 308 17.79 -9.18 1.93
C LEU A 308 16.58 -8.52 1.23
N GLY A 309 15.63 -9.31 0.73
CA GLY A 309 14.51 -8.86 -0.09
C GLY A 309 14.56 -9.46 -1.50
N ILE A 310 13.94 -8.76 -2.45
CA ILE A 310 13.84 -9.19 -3.85
C ILE A 310 15.08 -8.73 -4.59
N TYR A 311 15.92 -9.67 -5.00
CA TYR A 311 16.97 -9.38 -5.96
C TYR A 311 16.38 -9.28 -7.37
N ILE A 312 16.73 -8.20 -8.06
CA ILE A 312 16.39 -7.96 -9.47
C ILE A 312 17.45 -7.05 -10.10
N GLU A 313 17.72 -7.25 -11.39
CA GLU A 313 18.51 -6.32 -12.20
C GLU A 313 17.58 -5.37 -12.95
N LEU A 314 17.70 -4.06 -12.70
CA LEU A 314 16.82 -3.03 -13.29
C LEU A 314 17.65 -1.93 -13.98
N PRO A 315 17.16 -1.31 -15.07
CA PRO A 315 17.71 -0.06 -15.56
C PRO A 315 17.47 1.04 -14.52
N ILE A 316 18.53 1.63 -13.95
CA ILE A 316 18.41 2.64 -12.89
C ILE A 316 19.13 3.93 -13.27
N ILE A 317 18.40 5.05 -13.23
CA ILE A 317 18.97 6.40 -13.32
C ILE A 317 19.33 6.86 -11.91
N SER A 318 20.60 6.79 -11.54
CA SER A 318 21.08 7.19 -10.21
C SER A 318 21.38 8.69 -10.12
N PHE A 319 21.06 9.29 -8.97
CA PHE A 319 21.38 10.69 -8.66
C PHE A 319 21.57 10.87 -7.15
N ILE A 320 22.17 12.00 -6.75
CA ILE A 320 22.42 12.32 -5.35
C ILE A 320 21.57 13.52 -4.97
N GLU A 321 20.78 13.38 -3.89
CA GLU A 321 19.99 14.47 -3.33
C GLU A 321 20.17 14.50 -1.81
N ASN A 322 20.39 15.69 -1.24
CA ASN A 322 20.61 15.85 0.19
C ASN A 322 21.69 14.90 0.76
N GLY A 323 22.71 14.57 -0.02
CA GLY A 323 23.81 13.68 0.40
C GLY A 323 23.41 12.20 0.55
N LYS A 324 22.26 11.79 0.00
CA LYS A 324 21.82 10.40 -0.13
C LYS A 324 21.80 9.99 -1.60
N ASP A 325 22.07 8.72 -1.87
CA ASP A 325 21.96 8.14 -3.21
C ASP A 325 20.50 7.76 -3.47
N TYR A 326 19.97 8.20 -4.61
CA TYR A 326 18.63 7.84 -5.10
C TYR A 326 18.72 7.23 -6.50
N GLY A 327 17.66 6.53 -6.89
CA GLY A 327 17.52 5.96 -8.22
C GLY A 327 16.09 6.01 -8.72
N LEU A 328 15.92 6.26 -10.02
CA LEU A 328 14.68 5.94 -10.72
C LEU A 328 14.86 4.60 -11.41
N ALA A 329 14.26 3.55 -10.87
CA ALA A 329 14.27 2.23 -11.48
C ALA A 329 13.17 2.14 -12.53
N LEU A 330 13.53 1.89 -13.78
CA LEU A 330 12.58 1.74 -14.88
C LEU A 330 12.01 0.32 -14.86
N LEU A 331 10.71 0.22 -14.59
CA LEU A 331 9.97 -1.03 -14.62
C LEU A 331 9.61 -1.39 -16.06
N ASP A 332 9.41 -2.68 -16.32
CA ASP A 332 9.08 -3.17 -17.66
C ASP A 332 7.57 -3.06 -17.93
N CYS A 333 7.05 -1.85 -17.73
CA CYS A 333 5.66 -1.51 -17.97
C CYS A 333 5.51 -0.01 -18.27
N GLY A 334 4.52 0.34 -19.10
CA GLY A 334 4.31 1.72 -19.52
C GLY A 334 3.22 1.90 -20.57
N ILE A 335 3.05 3.14 -21.01
CA ILE A 335 2.16 3.52 -22.11
C ILE A 335 3.00 3.59 -23.39
N MET A 336 2.85 2.59 -24.24
CA MET A 336 3.77 2.33 -25.37
C MET A 336 3.31 2.95 -26.70
N ASP A 337 2.06 3.36 -26.80
CA ASP A 337 1.45 3.98 -27.99
C ASP A 337 1.75 5.47 -28.15
N LYS A 338 2.25 6.13 -27.09
CA LYS A 338 2.72 7.51 -27.11
C LYS A 338 4.06 7.68 -27.83
N ASN A 339 4.32 8.88 -28.34
CA ASN A 339 5.62 9.27 -28.91
C ASN A 339 6.16 10.54 -28.23
N PRO A 340 7.19 10.43 -27.37
CA PRO A 340 7.90 9.20 -26.97
C PRO A 340 7.05 8.27 -26.09
N PRO A 341 7.35 6.96 -26.04
CA PRO A 341 6.71 6.05 -25.10
C PRO A 341 7.02 6.46 -23.66
N GLU A 342 6.07 6.21 -22.76
CA GLU A 342 6.19 6.53 -21.34
C GLU A 342 6.38 5.25 -20.53
N ILE A 343 7.52 5.11 -19.84
CA ILE A 343 7.85 3.95 -19.02
C ILE A 343 7.65 4.27 -17.55
N MET A 344 7.21 3.28 -16.77
CA MET A 344 7.02 3.43 -15.35
C MET A 344 8.34 3.48 -14.59
N ALA A 345 8.55 4.54 -13.82
CA ALA A 345 9.68 4.72 -12.92
C ALA A 345 9.26 4.48 -11.48
N LEU A 346 10.01 3.63 -10.77
CA LEU A 346 9.93 3.39 -9.34
C LEU A 346 11.05 4.18 -8.62
N PRO A 347 10.72 5.18 -7.81
CA PRO A 347 11.70 5.93 -7.03
C PRO A 347 12.25 5.11 -5.86
N LEU A 348 13.58 5.06 -5.74
CA LEU A 348 14.30 4.26 -4.76
C LEU A 348 15.33 5.11 -4.00
N GLU A 349 15.44 4.92 -2.69
CA GLU A 349 16.62 5.29 -1.91
C GLU A 349 17.63 4.13 -2.00
N LEU A 350 18.83 4.42 -2.49
CA LEU A 350 19.89 3.44 -2.72
C LEU A 350 20.90 3.47 -1.57
N VAL A 351 21.16 2.31 -0.98
CA VAL A 351 22.11 2.15 0.13
C VAL A 351 23.18 1.15 -0.29
N ARG A 352 24.36 1.68 -0.61
CA ARG A 352 25.54 0.85 -0.95
C ARG A 352 26.08 0.19 0.31
N ARG A 353 26.16 -1.14 0.33
CA ARG A 353 26.87 -1.92 1.36
C ARG A 353 28.27 -2.31 0.87
N LYS A 354 29.06 -2.96 1.74
CA LYS A 354 30.37 -3.53 1.36
C LYS A 354 30.22 -4.41 0.11
N GLU A 355 31.26 -4.44 -0.73
CA GLU A 355 31.36 -5.36 -1.88
C GLU A 355 30.21 -5.26 -2.90
N SER A 356 30.00 -4.08 -3.49
CA SER A 356 29.11 -3.86 -4.65
C SER A 356 27.60 -4.15 -4.48
N THR A 357 27.16 -4.58 -3.29
CA THR A 357 25.74 -4.82 -3.00
C THR A 357 24.99 -3.50 -2.82
N VAL A 358 23.92 -3.31 -3.59
CA VAL A 358 23.03 -2.16 -3.47
C VAL A 358 21.70 -2.62 -2.88
N LEU A 359 21.44 -2.21 -1.64
CA LEU A 359 20.09 -2.31 -1.08
C LEU A 359 19.27 -1.12 -1.58
N ALA A 360 18.03 -1.37 -1.93
CA ALA A 360 17.12 -0.35 -2.41
C ALA A 360 15.81 -0.40 -1.62
N TYR A 361 15.36 0.77 -1.20
CA TYR A 361 14.12 0.98 -0.48
C TYR A 361 13.21 1.87 -1.33
N ARG A 362 11.89 1.65 -1.29
CA ARG A 362 10.98 2.59 -1.94
C ARG A 362 11.15 3.96 -1.30
N ALA A 363 11.27 5.01 -2.12
CA ALA A 363 11.42 6.36 -1.61
C ALA A 363 10.16 6.78 -0.86
N GLN A 364 10.32 7.19 0.40
CA GLN A 364 9.20 7.49 1.28
C GLN A 364 8.35 8.65 0.71
N GLY A 365 7.03 8.43 0.62
CA GLY A 365 6.09 9.45 0.15
C GLY A 365 6.15 9.73 -1.36
N ILE A 366 6.87 8.92 -2.14
CA ILE A 366 6.91 9.05 -3.60
C ILE A 366 6.34 7.78 -4.25
N VAL A 367 5.28 7.95 -5.03
CA VAL A 367 4.66 6.88 -5.80
C VAL A 367 5.37 6.67 -7.14
N PRO A 368 5.19 5.52 -7.80
CA PRO A 368 5.69 5.32 -9.16
C PRO A 368 5.00 6.32 -10.10
N PHE A 369 5.70 6.74 -11.15
CA PHE A 369 5.18 7.67 -12.14
C PHE A 369 5.72 7.35 -13.54
N LEU A 370 5.06 7.86 -14.57
CA LEU A 370 5.46 7.66 -15.96
C LEU A 370 6.54 8.66 -16.38
N VAL A 371 7.54 8.18 -17.11
CA VAL A 371 8.66 8.96 -17.64
C VAL A 371 8.79 8.71 -19.13
N ALA A 372 8.80 9.80 -19.91
CA ALA A 372 9.04 9.75 -21.35
C ALA A 372 10.46 9.25 -21.68
N MET A 373 10.55 8.23 -22.54
CA MET A 373 11.80 7.59 -22.95
C MET A 373 12.10 7.87 -24.43
N TYR A 374 13.18 8.58 -24.69
CA TYR A 374 13.57 8.95 -26.06
C TYR A 374 14.46 7.89 -26.70
N ALA A 375 14.30 7.70 -28.01
CA ALA A 375 15.10 6.75 -28.78
C ALA A 375 16.61 6.99 -28.59
N GLY A 376 17.37 5.93 -28.29
CA GLY A 376 18.82 5.98 -28.07
C GLY A 376 19.26 6.22 -26.61
N GLN A 377 18.33 6.44 -25.66
CA GLN A 377 18.65 6.48 -24.24
C GLN A 377 18.86 5.05 -23.71
N SER A 378 20.12 4.68 -23.50
CA SER A 378 20.48 3.45 -22.78
C SER A 378 20.73 3.79 -21.30
N VAL A 379 19.94 3.19 -20.41
CA VAL A 379 20.13 3.31 -18.96
C VAL A 379 20.89 2.07 -18.48
N PRO A 380 21.95 2.22 -17.66
CA PRO A 380 22.70 1.08 -17.16
C PRO A 380 21.81 0.21 -16.27
N LYS A 381 21.90 -1.10 -16.48
CA LYS A 381 21.29 -2.07 -15.59
C LYS A 381 22.13 -2.20 -14.32
N LEU A 382 21.46 -2.19 -13.16
CA LEU A 382 22.08 -2.32 -11.85
C LEU A 382 21.40 -3.46 -11.08
N PRO A 383 22.15 -4.44 -10.55
CA PRO A 383 21.61 -5.42 -9.63
C PRO A 383 21.30 -4.75 -8.28
N VAL A 384 20.05 -4.89 -7.82
CA VAL A 384 19.58 -4.32 -6.56
C VAL A 384 18.81 -5.34 -5.75
N TYR A 385 18.83 -5.18 -4.43
CA TYR A 385 17.98 -5.90 -3.49
C TYR A 385 16.90 -4.95 -2.98
N LEU A 386 15.68 -5.11 -3.47
CA LEU A 386 14.52 -4.36 -3.03
C LEU A 386 14.02 -4.91 -1.69
N SER A 387 14.04 -4.08 -0.64
CA SER A 387 13.61 -4.51 0.70
C SER A 387 12.13 -4.93 0.69
N THR A 388 11.82 -6.12 1.21
CA THR A 388 10.43 -6.55 1.46
C THR A 388 9.98 -6.25 2.90
N THR A 389 10.91 -5.88 3.78
CA THR A 389 10.64 -5.64 5.20
C THR A 389 10.27 -4.17 5.47
N ILE A 390 9.37 -3.94 6.42
CA ILE A 390 9.10 -2.61 7.00
C ILE A 390 10.21 -2.21 7.99
N SER A 391 11.36 -2.89 8.02
CA SER A 391 12.36 -2.52 9.00
C SER A 391 12.75 -1.08 8.69
N ASP A 392 12.37 -0.18 9.61
CA ASP A 392 12.96 1.14 9.65
C ASP A 392 14.47 0.92 9.49
N PRO A 393 15.18 1.70 8.65
CA PRO A 393 16.63 1.71 8.75
C PRO A 393 16.95 1.85 10.25
N PRO A 394 17.82 1.00 10.82
CA PRO A 394 17.88 0.81 12.27
C PRO A 394 17.86 2.15 13.01
N ASN A 395 16.75 2.48 13.65
CA ASN A 395 16.61 3.73 14.38
C ASN A 395 17.27 3.53 15.75
N PHE A 396 18.34 4.27 16.02
CA PHE A 396 18.87 4.40 17.38
C PHE A 396 18.29 5.69 17.94
N GLU A 397 17.28 5.60 18.80
CA GLU A 397 16.85 6.74 19.58
C GLU A 397 18.00 7.24 20.46
N PHE A 398 18.26 8.55 20.44
CA PHE A 398 19.29 9.20 21.26
C PHE A 398 18.65 10.35 22.02
N SER A 399 18.60 10.28 23.34
CA SER A 399 18.03 11.39 24.13
C SER A 399 19.14 12.34 24.58
N ALA A 400 19.06 13.62 24.20
CA ALA A 400 19.99 14.65 24.68
C ALA A 400 19.28 15.86 25.28
N ARG A 401 19.66 16.21 26.51
CA ARG A 401 19.18 17.40 27.20
C ARG A 401 20.08 18.58 26.87
N ILE A 402 19.52 19.62 26.25
CA ILE A 402 20.24 20.85 25.93
C ILE A 402 19.86 21.92 26.95
N ARG A 403 20.78 22.31 27.81
CA ARG A 403 20.62 23.40 28.77
C ARG A 403 21.01 24.72 28.12
N LEU A 404 20.04 25.60 27.92
CA LEU A 404 20.21 26.93 27.37
C LEU A 404 20.03 27.97 28.49
N ARG A 405 20.97 28.02 29.43
CA ARG A 405 20.82 28.77 30.70
C ARG A 405 20.57 30.26 30.47
N HIS A 406 21.18 30.86 29.45
CA HIS A 406 21.11 32.30 29.25
C HIS A 406 19.94 32.75 28.37
N LEU A 407 19.39 31.89 27.50
CA LEU A 407 18.28 32.22 26.59
C LEU A 407 16.94 32.34 27.33
N ILE A 408 16.70 31.44 28.30
CA ILE A 408 15.50 31.48 29.15
C ILE A 408 15.56 32.70 30.08
N GLN A 409 16.74 33.03 30.62
CA GLN A 409 16.95 34.21 31.49
C GLN A 409 16.70 35.55 30.78
N ILE A 410 16.90 35.63 29.46
CA ILE A 410 16.61 36.82 28.66
C ILE A 410 15.23 36.77 27.97
N GLY A 411 14.38 35.78 28.30
CA GLY A 411 12.98 35.70 27.90
C GLY A 411 12.72 35.05 26.53
N TYR A 412 13.50 34.02 26.15
CA TYR A 412 13.38 33.33 24.86
C TYR A 412 13.33 31.80 25.03
N TYR A 413 12.58 31.12 24.15
CA TYR A 413 12.50 29.65 24.06
C TYR A 413 12.72 29.16 22.61
N VAL A 414 13.10 27.89 22.44
CA VAL A 414 13.27 27.27 21.12
C VAL A 414 11.92 26.85 20.56
N ALA A 415 11.54 27.39 19.41
CA ALA A 415 10.23 27.18 18.79
C ALA A 415 10.22 26.11 17.70
N ASP A 416 11.31 25.96 16.92
CA ASP A 416 11.37 24.97 15.81
C ASP A 416 12.81 24.71 15.31
N PHE A 417 12.99 23.65 14.49
CA PHE A 417 14.25 23.20 13.88
C PHE A 417 14.12 22.98 12.37
N PHE A 418 15.21 23.16 11.63
CA PHE A 418 15.26 22.77 10.21
C PHE A 418 16.42 21.82 9.90
N PRO A 419 16.20 20.70 9.16
CA PRO A 419 14.93 20.29 8.56
C PRO A 419 13.94 19.66 9.58
N PRO A 420 12.62 19.90 9.42
CA PRO A 420 11.59 19.58 10.42
C PRO A 420 11.24 18.08 10.52
N CYS A 421 11.91 17.19 9.78
CA CYS A 421 11.51 15.78 9.66
C CYS A 421 12.05 14.86 10.78
N ASN A 422 12.67 15.38 11.84
CA ASN A 422 13.30 14.57 12.90
C ASN A 422 12.88 14.92 14.34
N ALA A 423 11.74 15.59 14.54
CA ALA A 423 11.23 15.87 15.89
C ALA A 423 9.76 15.40 16.01
N PHE A 424 9.54 14.31 16.74
CA PHE A 424 8.21 13.97 17.25
C PHE A 424 8.07 14.53 18.67
N LEU A 425 6.93 15.19 18.92
CA LEU A 425 6.43 15.73 20.19
C LEU A 425 7.14 16.97 20.76
N LEU A 426 6.66 18.15 20.37
CA LEU A 426 6.50 19.27 21.31
C LEU A 426 5.04 19.26 21.76
N ASP A 427 4.83 18.91 23.03
CA ASP A 427 3.52 19.02 23.66
C ASP A 427 3.21 20.51 23.88
N TYR A 428 2.24 21.07 23.15
CA TYR A 428 1.74 22.42 23.38
C TYR A 428 0.26 22.37 23.76
N THR A 429 -0.02 22.75 25.00
CA THR A 429 -1.35 23.21 25.41
C THR A 429 -1.42 24.73 25.23
N LEU A 430 -2.53 25.18 24.61
CA LEU A 430 -3.10 26.54 24.56
C LEU A 430 -2.67 27.51 23.44
N GLY A 431 -3.68 27.91 22.66
CA GLY A 431 -3.99 29.33 22.46
C GLY A 431 -3.56 29.94 21.13
N ILE A 432 -4.52 30.12 20.22
CA ILE A 432 -4.41 31.04 19.08
C ILE A 432 -4.05 32.44 19.63
N LEU A 433 -2.85 32.94 19.30
CA LEU A 433 -2.48 34.33 19.51
C LEU A 433 -1.87 34.89 18.23
N ASP A 434 -2.73 35.58 17.48
CA ASP A 434 -2.35 36.57 16.49
C ASP A 434 -1.56 37.71 17.17
N LYS A 435 -0.51 38.15 16.48
CA LYS A 435 0.39 39.29 16.78
C LYS A 435 1.50 38.98 17.78
N PHE A 436 2.75 38.86 17.31
CA PHE A 436 3.91 39.65 17.79
C PHE A 436 5.11 39.48 16.82
N ASN A 437 5.80 40.60 16.56
CA ASN A 437 6.92 40.75 15.64
C ASN A 437 8.25 40.56 16.38
N CYS A 438 8.91 39.40 16.23
CA CYS A 438 10.36 39.23 16.05
C CYS A 438 10.72 37.74 16.11
N ARG A 439 11.09 37.15 14.97
CA ARG A 439 11.63 35.78 14.88
C ARG A 439 13.15 35.87 14.72
N ARG A 440 13.94 35.16 15.54
CA ARG A 440 15.40 35.08 15.38
C ARG A 440 15.80 33.67 14.94
N LEU A 441 16.65 33.60 13.91
CA LEU A 441 17.13 32.36 13.32
C LEU A 441 18.63 32.25 13.59
N PHE A 442 19.05 31.20 14.28
CA PHE A 442 20.46 30.92 14.54
C PHE A 442 20.95 29.82 13.60
N ARG A 443 22.12 30.05 12.98
CA ARG A 443 22.74 29.12 12.04
C ARG A 443 24.01 28.52 12.64
N PHE A 444 23.99 27.22 12.88
CA PHE A 444 25.17 26.47 13.30
C PHE A 444 25.82 25.82 12.09
N CYS A 445 27.09 26.15 11.82
CA CYS A 445 27.88 25.53 10.76
C CYS A 445 29.10 24.85 11.36
N HIS A 446 29.20 23.53 11.16
CA HIS A 446 30.43 22.79 11.45
C HIS A 446 31.27 22.70 10.16
N PRO A 447 32.61 22.81 10.21
CA PRO A 447 33.44 22.83 9.01
C PRO A 447 33.34 21.57 8.13
N ASN A 448 32.97 20.42 8.71
CA ASN A 448 32.86 19.13 8.02
C ASN A 448 31.44 18.55 7.94
N TYR A 449 30.41 19.17 8.55
CA TYR A 449 29.06 18.60 8.62
C TYR A 449 27.96 19.66 8.49
N LYS A 450 26.81 19.26 7.95
CA LYS A 450 25.70 20.13 7.50
C LYS A 450 25.17 21.08 8.58
N THR A 451 24.49 22.14 8.11
CA THR A 451 23.97 23.26 8.89
C THR A 451 22.70 22.89 9.67
N ILE A 452 22.63 23.23 10.96
CA ILE A 452 21.40 23.18 11.76
C ILE A 452 20.89 24.62 11.97
N LEU A 453 19.59 24.84 11.75
CA LEU A 453 18.93 26.11 12.01
C LEU A 453 18.01 25.99 13.21
N LEU A 454 18.17 26.89 14.19
CA LEU A 454 17.31 27.00 15.37
C LEU A 454 16.42 28.23 15.25
N LEU A 455 15.11 28.05 15.36
CA LEU A 455 14.16 29.14 15.46
C LEU A 455 13.87 29.40 16.94
N ILE A 456 14.09 30.63 17.40
CA ILE A 456 13.89 31.02 18.80
C ILE A 456 12.86 32.15 18.86
N GLU A 457 11.88 32.01 19.76
CA GLU A 457 10.78 32.95 19.97
C GLU A 457 10.85 33.58 21.37
N PRO A 458 10.46 34.85 21.53
CA PRO A 458 10.35 35.49 22.83
C PRO A 458 9.12 34.99 23.59
N THR A 459 9.24 34.74 24.89
CA THR A 459 8.08 34.36 25.73
C THR A 459 7.14 35.54 25.97
N SER A 460 5.87 35.41 25.58
CA SER A 460 4.81 36.35 25.93
C SER A 460 4.18 35.97 27.28
N GLY A 461 4.87 36.28 28.38
CA GLY A 461 4.37 36.07 29.73
C GLY A 461 5.49 35.91 30.76
N SER A 462 5.23 36.26 32.02
CA SER A 462 6.15 36.03 33.12
C SER A 462 6.37 34.54 33.31
N LEU A 463 7.49 34.03 32.78
CA LEU A 463 7.98 32.70 33.11
C LEU A 463 8.23 32.62 34.62
N ASP A 464 7.75 31.54 35.23
CA ASP A 464 8.19 31.13 36.56
C ASP A 464 9.71 30.90 36.49
N GLN A 465 10.49 31.78 37.15
CA GLN A 465 11.96 31.77 37.11
C GLN A 465 12.57 30.52 37.75
N SER A 466 11.76 29.58 38.21
CA SER A 466 12.18 28.29 38.76
C SER A 466 12.40 27.19 37.70
N ALA A 467 12.00 27.39 36.45
CA ALA A 467 12.26 26.44 35.37
C ALA A 467 13.68 26.60 34.81
N GLU A 468 14.66 25.91 35.43
CA GLU A 468 16.07 25.90 34.98
C GLU A 468 16.33 25.03 33.73
N PHE A 469 15.33 24.34 33.19
CA PHE A 469 15.53 23.29 32.19
C PHE A 469 14.47 23.27 31.08
N THR A 470 14.91 23.01 29.84
CA THR A 470 14.08 22.46 28.78
C THR A 470 14.65 21.09 28.42
N GLU A 471 13.89 20.03 28.64
CA GLU A 471 14.28 18.68 28.23
C GLU A 471 13.74 18.40 26.83
N MET A 472 14.60 17.91 25.95
CA MET A 472 14.26 17.62 24.57
C MET A 472 14.68 16.18 24.26
N LYS A 473 13.79 15.40 23.65
CA LYS A 473 14.12 14.08 23.10
C LYS A 473 14.31 14.22 21.60
N ILE A 474 15.42 13.72 21.06
CA ILE A 474 15.77 13.86 19.64
C ILE A 474 15.87 12.46 19.03
N ALA A 475 14.90 12.04 18.23
CA ALA A 475 15.02 10.76 17.53
C ALA A 475 16.04 10.90 16.38
N ILE A 476 17.16 10.15 16.43
CA ILE A 476 18.18 10.14 15.37
C ILE A 476 18.07 8.81 14.60
N THR A 477 18.06 8.87 13.27
CA THR A 477 18.10 7.66 12.44
C THR A 477 19.56 7.24 12.19
N ALA A 478 19.85 5.94 12.01
CA ALA A 478 21.22 5.42 11.86
C ALA A 478 22.06 6.09 10.75
N SER A 479 21.44 6.80 9.81
CA SER A 479 22.11 7.55 8.74
C SER A 479 23.09 8.63 9.22
N ASN A 480 23.02 9.06 10.49
CA ASN A 480 23.89 10.08 11.08
C ASN A 480 24.87 9.58 12.15
N ILE A 481 24.90 8.29 12.49
CA ILE A 481 25.74 7.80 13.60
C ILE A 481 27.25 7.90 13.28
N SER A 482 27.65 7.63 12.04
CA SER A 482 29.06 7.63 11.64
C SER A 482 29.70 9.04 11.63
N SER A 483 28.90 10.09 11.42
CA SER A 483 29.35 11.49 11.47
C SER A 483 29.46 12.06 12.90
N TRP A 484 28.82 11.42 13.88
CA TRP A 484 28.81 11.86 15.29
C TRP A 484 29.59 10.95 16.25
N GLN A 485 29.98 9.75 15.82
CA GLN A 485 30.75 8.77 16.62
C GLN A 485 32.07 9.31 17.19
N HIS A 486 32.67 10.33 16.58
CA HIS A 486 33.90 10.96 17.09
C HIS A 486 33.68 11.97 18.24
N ILE A 487 32.46 12.44 18.45
CA ILE A 487 32.09 13.34 19.56
C ILE A 487 31.81 12.53 20.84
N LEU A 488 31.46 11.25 20.70
CA LEU A 488 30.84 10.43 21.75
C LEU A 488 31.77 9.34 22.34
N GLN A 489 33.09 9.39 22.09
CA GLN A 489 34.02 8.46 22.75
C GLN A 489 34.27 8.87 24.22
N PRO A 490 34.17 7.96 25.19
CA PRO A 490 34.56 8.23 26.58
C PRO A 490 36.07 8.43 26.62
N GLY A 491 36.51 9.70 26.71
CA GLY A 491 37.92 10.08 26.68
C GLY A 491 38.20 11.45 26.04
N PHE A 492 37.24 12.04 25.30
CA PHE A 492 37.35 13.41 24.81
C PHE A 492 36.86 14.42 25.88
N GLU A 493 37.56 14.51 27.01
CA GLU A 493 37.25 15.50 28.08
C GLU A 493 37.65 16.95 27.73
N LYS A 494 38.24 17.18 26.55
CA LYS A 494 38.47 18.53 26.04
C LYS A 494 38.18 18.57 24.54
N ILE A 495 37.01 19.05 24.19
CA ILE A 495 36.80 19.66 22.87
C ILE A 495 37.83 20.80 22.77
N ASP A 496 38.66 20.78 21.74
CA ASP A 496 39.57 21.90 21.47
C ASP A 496 38.75 23.09 20.93
N PHE A 497 38.18 23.85 21.86
CA PHE A 497 37.23 24.94 21.62
C PHE A 497 37.82 26.09 20.79
N GLU A 498 39.15 26.22 20.71
CA GLU A 498 39.81 27.20 19.83
C GLU A 498 39.58 26.88 18.34
N ARG A 499 39.36 25.62 17.98
CA ARG A 499 39.09 25.20 16.61
C ARG A 499 37.61 25.38 16.23
N LEU A 500 36.70 25.23 17.19
CA LEU A 500 35.26 25.48 17.02
C LEU A 500 34.97 26.99 16.82
N TYR A 501 35.73 27.84 17.52
CA TYR A 501 35.64 29.31 17.48
C TYR A 501 35.80 29.90 16.07
N LYS A 502 36.54 29.23 15.17
CA LYS A 502 36.77 29.68 13.79
C LYS A 502 35.61 29.38 12.82
N SER A 503 34.55 28.71 13.28
CA SER A 503 33.43 28.23 12.43
C SER A 503 32.14 29.04 12.55
N LEU A 504 32.07 29.99 13.49
CA LEU A 504 30.93 30.91 13.62
C LEU A 504 31.08 32.03 12.59
N VAL A 505 30.38 31.92 11.46
CA VAL A 505 30.36 32.98 10.44
C VAL A 505 29.16 33.89 10.65
N TRP A 506 29.45 35.16 10.91
CA TRP A 506 28.49 36.25 10.91
C TRP A 506 28.11 36.61 9.46
N VAL A 507 26.82 36.75 9.15
CA VAL A 507 26.37 37.20 7.82
C VAL A 507 25.70 38.58 7.94
N PRO A 508 26.39 39.68 7.60
CA PRO A 508 25.75 40.99 7.48
C PRO A 508 24.80 41.02 6.28
N LYS A 509 23.78 41.87 6.39
CA LYS A 509 22.67 42.10 5.43
C LYS A 509 23.07 42.47 3.99
N GLY A 510 24.36 42.53 3.64
CA GLY A 510 24.87 43.09 2.37
C GLY A 510 25.47 42.11 1.34
N HIS A 511 25.72 40.84 1.66
CA HIS A 511 26.47 39.92 0.78
C HIS A 511 25.62 38.89 -0.01
N LEU A 512 24.38 39.22 -0.36
CA LEU A 512 23.60 38.50 -1.36
C LEU A 512 23.31 39.42 -2.54
N LYS A 513 24.16 39.43 -3.57
CA LYS A 513 23.85 40.07 -4.87
C LYS A 513 24.15 39.15 -6.05
N ARG A 514 23.08 38.90 -6.80
CA ARG A 514 22.94 38.55 -8.23
C ARG A 514 23.88 37.47 -8.79
N ILE A 515 23.33 36.27 -8.96
CA ILE A 515 23.58 35.47 -10.16
C ILE A 515 22.26 35.44 -10.93
N GLY A 516 22.24 36.10 -12.08
CA GLY A 516 21.11 36.12 -13.01
C GLY A 516 21.43 35.28 -14.24
N GLN A 517 20.36 34.73 -14.81
CA GLN A 517 20.18 34.19 -16.16
C GLN A 517 20.54 32.71 -16.41
N SER A 518 19.57 31.81 -16.17
CA SER A 518 18.68 31.24 -17.20
C SER A 518 17.54 30.44 -16.53
N ARG A 519 16.30 30.63 -17.01
CA ARG A 519 15.02 30.00 -16.55
C ARG A 519 14.90 28.51 -16.95
N PRO A 520 13.87 27.74 -16.49
CA PRO A 520 12.73 28.11 -15.63
C PRO A 520 12.60 27.32 -14.32
N ILE A 521 11.85 27.96 -13.41
CA ILE A 521 11.49 27.59 -12.06
C ILE A 521 10.05 27.07 -12.05
N GLY A 522 9.79 26.03 -11.27
CA GLY A 522 8.51 25.81 -10.57
C GLY A 522 8.41 24.39 -9.97
N PRO A 523 7.65 24.17 -8.87
CA PRO A 523 7.31 25.06 -7.73
C PRO A 523 7.75 24.38 -6.39
N ALA A 524 8.31 25.06 -5.37
CA ALA A 524 7.57 25.91 -4.45
C ALA A 524 8.58 26.65 -3.53
N PHE A 525 8.95 27.87 -3.92
CA PHE A 525 9.62 28.84 -3.05
C PHE A 525 8.77 30.11 -3.04
N ALA A 526 7.56 30.00 -2.48
CA ALA A 526 6.61 31.10 -2.41
C ALA A 526 6.03 31.20 -0.99
N ALA A 527 6.90 31.39 0.02
CA ALA A 527 6.46 31.84 1.35
C ALA A 527 7.61 32.45 2.18
N ILE A 528 8.52 33.25 1.59
CA ILE A 528 9.50 34.01 2.38
C ILE A 528 9.62 35.44 1.82
N ARG A 529 8.56 36.24 1.98
CA ARG A 529 8.59 37.68 1.67
C ARG A 529 8.45 38.60 2.89
N GLY A 530 8.42 38.06 4.11
CA GLY A 530 8.20 38.85 5.34
C GLY A 530 9.44 39.33 6.11
N TRP A 531 10.66 38.98 5.70
CA TRP A 531 11.85 39.07 6.57
C TRP A 531 12.71 40.34 6.37
N GLN A 532 12.09 41.52 6.24
CA GLN A 532 12.85 42.75 5.99
C GLN A 532 13.34 43.48 7.25
N ASN A 533 12.83 43.16 8.46
CA ASN A 533 13.04 43.96 9.67
C ASN A 533 13.59 43.18 10.88
N CYS A 534 14.58 42.31 10.70
CA CYS A 534 15.34 41.74 11.83
C CYS A 534 16.53 42.66 12.16
N GLU A 535 16.55 43.22 13.38
CA GLU A 535 17.72 43.86 13.99
C GLU A 535 18.27 42.99 15.13
N TRP A 536 19.59 42.94 15.22
CA TRP A 536 20.33 42.13 16.18
C TRP A 536 20.72 42.96 17.41
N GLN A 537 20.44 42.43 18.61
CA GLN A 537 21.07 42.85 19.86
C GLN A 537 21.45 41.59 20.63
N GLY A 538 22.75 41.37 20.85
CA GLY A 538 23.30 40.38 21.79
C GLY A 538 24.08 39.22 21.15
N SER A 539 25.31 39.01 21.60
CA SER A 539 26.12 37.81 21.31
C SER A 539 25.86 36.74 22.38
N ILE A 540 25.44 35.55 21.96
CA ILE A 540 25.41 34.36 22.85
C ILE A 540 26.81 33.74 22.79
N LYS A 541 27.41 33.45 23.95
CA LYS A 541 28.71 32.77 24.03
C LYS A 541 28.48 31.27 24.03
N LEU A 542 29.46 30.52 23.51
CA LEU A 542 29.39 29.06 23.45
C LEU A 542 29.35 28.41 24.85
N ASP A 543 29.87 29.10 25.86
CA ASP A 543 29.83 28.69 27.27
C ASP A 543 28.40 28.73 27.87
N ASP A 544 27.42 29.26 27.13
CA ASP A 544 26.01 29.38 27.56
C ASP A 544 25.15 28.15 27.20
N ILE A 545 25.73 27.13 26.54
CA ILE A 545 25.05 25.92 26.05
C ILE A 545 25.72 24.68 26.62
N GLU A 546 25.02 23.93 27.48
CA GLU A 546 25.46 22.61 27.97
C GLU A 546 24.62 21.51 27.31
N ILE A 547 25.25 20.45 26.79
CA ILE A 547 24.56 19.29 26.20
C ILE A 547 24.89 18.06 27.05
N GLU A 548 23.85 17.41 27.59
CA GLU A 548 23.95 16.23 28.43
C GLU A 548 23.29 15.02 27.72
N ASN A 549 24.03 13.93 27.56
CA ASN A 549 23.53 12.69 26.97
C ASN A 549 22.75 11.89 28.03
N LEU A 550 21.51 11.46 27.71
CA LEU A 550 20.61 10.76 28.64
C LEU A 550 20.39 9.29 28.30
N GLY A 551 21.00 8.75 27.24
CA GLY A 551 20.80 7.38 26.76
C GLY A 551 20.82 7.29 25.25
#